data_AF-A0A9X0FGK8-F1
#
_entry.id   AF-A0A9X0FGK8-F1
#
_cell.length_a   1.000
_cell.length_b   1.000
_cell.length_c   1.000
_cell.angle_alpha   90.00
_cell.angle_beta   90.00
_cell.angle_gamma   90.00
#
_symmetry.space_group_name_H-M   'P 1'
#
loop_
_entity.id
_entity.type
_entity.pdbx_description
1 polymer ?
#
loop_
_entity_poly.entity_id
_entity_poly.type
_entity_poly.pdbx_seq_one_letter_code
_entity_poly.pdbx_strand_id
1 'polypeptide(L)'
;MVERKDLTRKDRVDATARTEVNARDAEWSFESLSLVDHPMCPYGSFDVGDYLYLTGDAGWTQLDQLVRVTEIAVDCVTGNMDLKVVST
;
A
#
# COMPACT_ATOMS: atom_id res chain seq x y z
N MET A 1 -0.96 43.31 -6.11
CA MET A 1 -1.42 41.99 -6.61
C MET A 1 -0.71 40.92 -5.79
N VAL A 2 -1.28 40.54 -4.64
CA VAL A 2 -0.69 39.57 -3.70
C VAL A 2 -1.82 38.66 -3.28
N GLU A 3 -2.02 37.50 -3.93
CA GLU A 3 -3.13 36.62 -3.54
C GLU A 3 -3.12 35.19 -4.10
N ARG A 4 -1.97 34.52 -4.27
CA ARG A 4 -1.96 33.11 -4.73
C ARG A 4 -0.96 32.16 -4.05
N LYS A 5 -0.29 32.57 -2.96
CA LYS A 5 0.69 31.70 -2.28
C LYS A 5 0.14 30.99 -1.04
N ASP A 6 -0.89 31.52 -0.39
CA ASP A 6 -1.41 30.95 0.87
C ASP A 6 -2.42 29.80 0.67
N LEU A 7 -3.24 29.85 -0.39
CA LEU A 7 -4.19 28.78 -0.73
C LEU A 7 -3.48 27.44 -1.02
N THR A 8 -2.43 27.48 -1.83
CA THR A 8 -1.65 26.28 -2.21
C THR A 8 -0.94 25.61 -1.03
N ARG A 9 -0.65 26.36 0.04
CA ARG A 9 0.01 25.82 1.23
C ARG A 9 -0.98 25.13 2.16
N LYS A 10 -2.20 25.67 2.28
CA LYS A 10 -3.27 25.10 3.11
C LYS A 10 -3.82 23.80 2.52
N ASP A 11 -4.05 23.78 1.19
CA ASP A 11 -4.51 22.58 0.49
C ASP A 11 -3.51 21.41 0.58
N ARG A 12 -2.19 21.69 0.56
CA ARG A 12 -1.14 20.67 0.76
C ARG A 12 -1.13 20.12 2.19
N VAL A 13 -1.35 20.96 3.18
CA VAL A 13 -1.37 20.54 4.60
C VAL A 13 -2.60 19.67 4.85
N ASP A 14 -3.77 20.05 4.34
CA ASP A 14 -5.00 19.26 4.48
C ASP A 14 -4.92 17.91 3.76
N ALA A 15 -4.29 17.86 2.58
CA ALA A 15 -4.05 16.60 1.88
C ALA A 15 -3.14 15.67 2.67
N THR A 16 -2.07 16.20 3.26
CA THR A 16 -1.10 15.41 4.04
C THR A 16 -1.72 14.94 5.36
N ALA A 17 -2.47 15.80 6.04
CA ALA A 17 -3.19 15.45 7.27
C ALA A 17 -4.24 14.36 7.03
N ARG A 18 -4.95 14.39 5.90
CA ARG A 18 -5.89 13.31 5.52
C ARG A 18 -5.17 11.98 5.26
N THR A 19 -4.03 12.01 4.59
CA THR A 19 -3.22 10.79 4.40
C THR A 19 -2.72 10.23 5.73
N GLU A 20 -2.28 11.09 6.65
CA GLU A 20 -1.83 10.65 7.98
C GLU A 20 -2.97 10.11 8.87
N VAL A 21 -4.19 10.67 8.76
CA VAL A 21 -5.36 10.17 9.49
C VAL A 21 -5.81 8.83 8.92
N ASN A 22 -5.91 8.68 7.59
CA ASN A 22 -6.23 7.40 6.97
C ASN A 22 -5.21 6.31 7.33
N ALA A 23 -3.91 6.64 7.34
CA ALA A 23 -2.86 5.73 7.74
C ALA A 23 -2.94 5.33 9.23
N ARG A 24 -3.55 6.15 10.10
CA ARG A 24 -3.78 5.86 11.52
C ARG A 24 -5.08 5.11 11.79
N ASP A 25 -6.11 5.35 10.96
CA ASP A 25 -7.39 4.64 11.02
C ASP A 25 -7.32 3.24 10.38
N ALA A 26 -6.28 2.97 9.58
CA ALA A 26 -5.97 1.62 9.17
C ALA A 26 -5.58 0.78 10.41
N GLU A 27 -6.53 -0.03 10.88
CA GLU A 27 -6.40 -0.94 12.03
C GLU A 27 -5.19 -1.91 11.92
N TRP A 28 -4.64 -2.04 10.71
CA TRP A 28 -3.42 -2.80 10.39
C TRP A 28 -2.47 -1.93 9.55
N SER A 29 -1.19 -1.98 9.91
CA SER A 29 -0.12 -1.45 9.06
C SER A 29 0.70 -2.63 8.53
N PHE A 30 0.79 -2.72 7.21
CA PHE A 30 1.60 -3.71 6.53
C PHE A 30 2.80 -3.00 5.92
N GLU A 31 4.01 -3.46 6.24
CA GLU A 31 5.23 -2.93 5.63
C GLU A 31 5.61 -3.74 4.38
N SER A 32 5.41 -5.06 4.41
CA SER A 32 5.75 -5.96 3.32
C SER A 32 4.82 -7.18 3.25
N LEU A 33 4.54 -7.64 2.04
CA LEU A 33 3.87 -8.91 1.73
C LEU A 33 4.87 -9.83 1.03
N SER A 34 5.05 -11.04 1.54
CA SER A 34 5.84 -12.07 0.86
C SER A 34 4.91 -13.02 0.12
N LEU A 35 5.13 -13.14 -1.18
CA LEU A 35 4.36 -13.97 -2.09
C LEU A 35 5.22 -15.12 -2.57
N VAL A 36 4.64 -16.30 -2.54
CA VAL A 36 5.20 -17.49 -3.18
C VAL A 36 4.55 -17.61 -4.55
N ASP A 37 5.37 -17.86 -5.58
CA ASP A 37 4.90 -18.05 -6.95
C ASP A 37 3.74 -19.08 -7.01
N HIS A 38 2.65 -18.68 -7.65
CA HIS A 38 1.42 -19.46 -7.73
C HIS A 38 0.92 -19.51 -9.18
N PRO A 39 0.40 -20.65 -9.69
CA PRO A 39 -0.01 -20.76 -11.09
C PRO A 39 -1.07 -19.73 -11.55
N MET A 40 -1.89 -19.23 -10.62
CA MET A 40 -2.88 -18.18 -10.88
C MET A 40 -2.35 -16.75 -10.65
N CYS A 41 -1.13 -16.63 -10.14
CA CYS A 41 -0.46 -15.37 -9.86
C CYS A 41 1.04 -15.52 -10.16
N PRO A 42 1.40 -15.72 -11.44
CA PRO A 42 2.78 -15.93 -11.84
C PRO A 42 3.63 -14.69 -11.58
N TYR A 43 4.95 -14.88 -11.57
CA TYR A 43 5.89 -13.77 -11.63
C TYR A 43 5.57 -12.71 -12.69
N GLY A 44 5.57 -11.44 -12.26
CA GLY A 44 5.19 -10.30 -13.10
C GLY A 44 3.69 -9.98 -13.12
N SER A 45 2.88 -10.64 -12.28
CA SER A 45 1.45 -10.31 -12.12
C SER A 45 1.21 -8.98 -11.38
N PHE A 46 2.24 -8.42 -10.77
CA PHE A 46 2.19 -7.18 -10.00
C PHE A 46 3.25 -6.21 -10.50
N ASP A 47 2.91 -4.93 -10.46
CA ASP A 47 3.82 -3.82 -10.72
C ASP A 47 3.73 -2.76 -9.61
N VAL A 48 4.75 -1.90 -9.54
CA VAL A 48 4.78 -0.77 -8.61
C VAL A 48 3.65 0.19 -8.94
N GLY A 49 2.86 0.54 -7.93
CA GLY A 49 1.71 1.42 -8.04
C GLY A 49 0.37 0.70 -8.11
N ASP A 50 0.36 -0.62 -8.27
CA ASP A 50 -0.85 -1.43 -8.24
C ASP A 50 -1.55 -1.36 -6.89
N TYR A 51 -2.87 -1.46 -6.92
CA TYR A 51 -3.71 -1.57 -5.73
C TYR A 51 -4.12 -3.02 -5.52
N LEU A 52 -3.86 -3.54 -4.33
CA LEU A 52 -4.16 -4.90 -3.93
C LEU A 52 -5.21 -4.89 -2.83
N TYR A 53 -6.24 -5.72 -3.00
CA TYR A 53 -7.23 -5.94 -1.97
C TYR A 53 -6.85 -7.17 -1.17
N LEU A 54 -6.50 -6.97 0.10
CA LEU A 54 -6.12 -8.03 1.02
C LEU A 54 -7.34 -8.46 1.81
N THR A 55 -7.69 -9.73 1.67
CA THR A 55 -8.71 -10.39 2.49
C THR A 55 -8.13 -11.60 3.18
N GLY A 56 -8.56 -11.86 4.41
CA GLY A 56 -8.09 -13.02 5.15
C GLY A 56 -8.65 -13.08 6.56
N ASP A 57 -8.50 -14.24 7.19
CA ASP A 57 -8.83 -14.42 8.60
C ASP A 57 -7.54 -14.64 9.39
N ALA A 58 -7.23 -13.69 10.29
CA ALA A 58 -6.07 -13.80 11.18
C ALA A 58 -6.38 -14.60 12.46
N GLY A 59 -7.61 -15.11 12.61
CA GLY A 59 -8.09 -15.85 13.78
C GLY A 59 -8.64 -14.97 14.91
N TRP A 60 -8.25 -13.69 14.96
CA TRP A 60 -8.77 -12.71 15.95
C TRP A 60 -9.41 -11.47 15.31
N THR A 61 -9.29 -11.28 14.00
CA THR A 61 -9.98 -10.26 13.22
C THR A 61 -9.91 -10.60 11.73
N GLN A 62 -10.83 -10.05 10.95
CA GLN A 62 -10.79 -10.17 9.50
C GLN A 62 -9.87 -9.10 8.92
N LEU A 63 -8.94 -9.55 8.09
CA LEU A 63 -8.20 -8.68 7.20
C LEU A 63 -9.15 -8.30 6.05
N ASP A 64 -9.36 -7.00 5.87
CA ASP A 64 -10.19 -6.43 4.82
C ASP A 64 -9.69 -5.03 4.46
N GLN A 65 -8.62 -4.96 3.66
CA GLN A 65 -7.93 -3.69 3.39
C GLN A 65 -7.43 -3.56 1.95
N LEU A 66 -7.49 -2.33 1.44
CA LEU A 66 -6.86 -1.94 0.17
C LEU A 66 -5.48 -1.36 0.45
N VAL A 67 -4.45 -1.95 -0.16
CA VAL A 67 -3.06 -1.49 -0.06
C VAL A 67 -2.52 -1.16 -1.43
N ARG A 68 -1.51 -0.29 -1.48
CA ARG A 68 -0.81 0.06 -2.71
C ARG A 68 0.62 -0.46 -2.69
N VAL A 69 1.06 -1.09 -3.79
CA VAL A 69 2.43 -1.55 -3.97
C VAL A 69 3.36 -0.36 -4.22
N THR A 70 4.44 -0.26 -3.47
CA THR A 70 5.43 0.82 -3.60
C THR A 70 6.79 0.34 -4.06
N GLU A 71 7.14 -0.92 -3.80
CA GLU A 71 8.40 -1.53 -4.20
C GLU A 71 8.20 -3.04 -4.40
N ILE A 72 8.95 -3.63 -5.33
CA ILE A 72 8.95 -5.07 -5.58
C ILE A 72 10.39 -5.56 -5.54
N ALA A 73 10.66 -6.56 -4.71
CA ALA A 73 11.90 -7.31 -4.70
C ALA A 73 11.61 -8.75 -5.12
N VAL A 74 12.39 -9.28 -6.08
CA VAL A 74 12.21 -10.65 -6.60
C VAL A 74 13.48 -11.44 -6.35
N ASP A 75 13.34 -12.59 -5.69
CA ASP A 75 14.40 -13.58 -5.57
C ASP A 75 14.19 -14.74 -6.55
N CYS A 76 14.92 -14.68 -7.66
CA CYS A 76 14.87 -15.67 -8.73
C CYS A 76 15.36 -17.07 -8.30
N VAL A 77 16.10 -17.20 -7.19
CA VAL A 77 16.61 -18.49 -6.71
C VAL A 77 15.52 -19.27 -5.99
N THR A 78 14.71 -18.58 -5.19
CA THR A 78 13.75 -19.23 -4.27
C THR A 78 12.33 -19.29 -4.81
N GLY A 79 11.95 -18.49 -5.79
CA GLY A 79 10.53 -18.44 -6.16
C GLY A 79 9.74 -17.35 -5.41
N ASN A 80 10.42 -16.50 -4.63
CA ASN A 80 9.77 -15.52 -3.77
C ASN A 80 9.76 -14.12 -4.37
N MET A 81 8.63 -13.43 -4.15
CA MET A 81 8.45 -12.01 -4.45
C MET A 81 8.01 -11.30 -3.17
N ASP A 82 8.77 -10.27 -2.78
CA ASP A 82 8.42 -9.40 -1.66
C ASP A 82 7.91 -8.06 -2.19
N LEU A 83 6.65 -7.72 -1.85
CA LEU A 83 6.03 -6.44 -2.16
C LEU A 83 6.05 -5.54 -0.94
N LYS A 84 6.67 -4.37 -1.03
CA LYS A 84 6.40 -3.31 -0.05
C LYS A 84 5.08 -2.65 -0.37
N VAL A 85 4.27 -2.46 0.66
CA VAL A 85 2.92 -1.92 0.52
C VAL A 85 2.66 -0.80 1.51
N VAL A 86 1.66 0.02 1.21
CA VAL A 86 1.18 1.07 2.11
C VAL A 86 -0.34 1.04 2.12
N SER A 87 -0.93 1.07 3.31
CA SER A 87 -2.39 1.18 3.50
C SER A 87 -2.87 2.56 3.04
N THR A 88 -4.03 2.61 2.36
CA THR A 88 -4.58 3.85 1.76
C THR A 88 -5.63 4.50 2.65
#